data_AF-A0A967H9V0-F1
#
_entry.id   AF-A0A967H9V0-F1
#
_cell.length_a   1.000
_cell.length_b   1.000
_cell.length_c   1.000
_cell.angle_alpha   90.00
_cell.angle_beta   90.00
_cell.angle_gamma   90.00
#
_symmetry.space_group_name_H-M   'P 1'
#
loop_
_entity.id
_entity.type
_entity.pdbx_description
1 polymer ?
#
loop_
_entity_poly.entity_id
_entity_poly.type
_entity_poly.pdbx_seq_one_letter_code
_entity_poly.pdbx_strand_id
1 'polypeptide(L)'
;MSRIYTRTGDEGETGLFGGGRVSKSEPRVEAYGTVDELNAALGWARARLGEETGDVRDRLAVIQGDLFAIGAHLATPPGARARDHLPPLPADRPRELEAWIDAAET
;
A
#
# COMPACT_ATOMS: atom_id res chain seq x y z
N MET A 1 1.76 -13.06 -20.48
CA MET A 1 1.38 -12.95 -19.06
C MET A 1 1.64 -14.29 -18.39
N SER A 2 2.41 -14.32 -17.30
CA SER A 2 2.48 -15.48 -16.41
C SER A 2 1.14 -15.70 -15.72
N ARG A 3 0.87 -16.93 -15.26
CA ARG A 3 -0.31 -17.18 -14.42
C ARG A 3 -0.16 -16.43 -13.10
N ILE A 4 -1.26 -15.88 -12.60
CA ILE A 4 -1.30 -15.21 -11.30
C ILE A 4 -1.08 -16.21 -10.16
N TYR A 5 -1.67 -17.41 -10.25
CA TYR A 5 -1.46 -18.48 -9.26
C TYR A 5 -0.19 -19.29 -9.56
N THR A 6 0.65 -19.48 -8.55
CA THR A 6 1.93 -20.22 -8.66
C THR A 6 1.98 -21.49 -7.79
N ARG A 7 1.04 -21.64 -6.84
CA ARG A 7 1.00 -22.71 -5.82
C ARG A 7 2.17 -22.73 -4.84
N THR A 8 3.14 -21.81 -4.98
CA THR A 8 4.31 -21.75 -4.10
C THR A 8 3.98 -21.37 -2.66
N GLY A 9 2.75 -20.92 -2.37
CA GLY A 9 2.31 -20.56 -1.01
C GLY A 9 1.34 -21.56 -0.38
N ASP A 10 1.12 -22.73 -0.99
CA ASP A 10 0.12 -23.70 -0.54
C ASP A 10 0.49 -24.31 0.84
N GLU A 11 1.78 -24.33 1.18
CA GLU A 11 2.30 -24.81 2.48
C GLU A 11 2.25 -23.73 3.59
N GLY A 12 1.62 -22.58 3.34
CA GLY A 12 1.44 -21.53 4.35
C GLY A 12 2.54 -20.47 4.39
N GLU A 13 3.53 -20.55 3.52
CA GLU A 13 4.63 -19.58 3.40
C GLU A 13 4.42 -18.63 2.22
N THR A 14 5.08 -17.47 2.23
CA THR A 14 5.09 -16.49 1.14
C THR A 14 6.48 -15.88 0.96
N GLY A 15 6.73 -15.27 -0.20
CA GLY A 15 7.99 -14.58 -0.48
C GLY A 15 7.93 -13.11 -0.10
N LEU A 16 9.02 -12.57 0.43
CA LEU A 16 9.19 -11.13 0.68
C LEU A 16 9.81 -10.42 -0.50
N PHE A 17 9.61 -9.09 -0.57
CA PHE A 17 10.24 -8.27 -1.60
C PHE A 17 11.75 -8.20 -1.36
N GLY A 18 12.54 -8.58 -2.37
CA GLY A 18 14.00 -8.71 -2.24
C GLY A 18 14.49 -10.06 -1.73
N GLY A 19 13.60 -11.04 -1.54
CA GLY A 19 13.95 -12.42 -1.25
C GLY A 19 13.69 -12.82 0.20
N GLY A 20 13.84 -14.12 0.46
CA GLY A 20 13.42 -14.74 1.71
C GLY A 20 11.97 -15.22 1.64
N ARG A 21 11.68 -16.27 2.41
CA ARG A 21 10.34 -16.81 2.58
C ARG A 21 10.01 -16.86 4.07
N VAL A 22 8.75 -16.56 4.37
CA VAL A 22 8.24 -16.37 5.71
C VAL A 22 6.82 -16.91 5.80
N SER A 23 6.40 -17.25 7.01
CA SER A 23 5.03 -17.66 7.26
C SER A 23 4.06 -16.55 6.89
N LYS A 24 2.93 -16.92 6.30
CA LYS A 24 1.83 -15.97 6.02
C LYS A 24 1.29 -15.31 7.29
N SER A 25 1.55 -15.89 8.46
CA SER A 25 1.18 -15.34 9.76
C SER A 25 2.29 -14.48 10.40
N GLU A 26 3.41 -14.22 9.71
CA GLU A 26 4.44 -13.31 10.22
C GLU A 26 3.87 -11.88 10.37
N PRO A 27 4.18 -11.16 11.46
CA PRO A 27 3.72 -9.78 11.65
C PRO A 27 4.00 -8.82 10.49
N ARG A 28 5.08 -9.04 9.73
CA ARG A 28 5.38 -8.24 8.53
C ARG A 28 4.33 -8.46 7.42
N VAL A 29 3.96 -9.72 7.18
CA VAL A 29 2.97 -10.10 6.17
C VAL A 29 1.62 -9.51 6.54
N GLU A 30 1.24 -9.63 7.81
CA GLU A 30 0.03 -8.98 8.35
C GLU A 30 0.06 -7.47 8.09
N ALA A 31 1.16 -6.79 8.43
CA ALA A 31 1.25 -5.34 8.32
C ALA A 31 1.01 -4.80 6.90
N TYR A 32 1.68 -5.36 5.87
CA TYR A 32 1.42 -4.91 4.50
C TYR A 32 0.09 -5.48 3.94
N GLY A 33 -0.39 -6.61 4.48
CA GLY A 33 -1.72 -7.14 4.16
C GLY A 33 -2.84 -6.20 4.61
N THR A 34 -2.77 -5.67 5.83
CA THR A 34 -3.73 -4.66 6.33
C THR A 34 -3.66 -3.36 5.51
N VAL A 35 -2.46 -2.96 5.08
CA VAL A 35 -2.30 -1.81 4.17
C VAL A 35 -2.97 -2.06 2.81
N ASP A 36 -2.86 -3.27 2.26
CA ASP A 36 -3.53 -3.66 1.02
C ASP A 36 -5.06 -3.67 1.19
N GLU A 37 -5.57 -4.17 2.31
CA GLU A 37 -7.00 -4.12 2.64
C GLU A 37 -7.52 -2.67 2.71
N LEU A 38 -6.80 -1.77 3.39
CA LEU A 38 -7.12 -0.34 3.41
C LEU A 38 -7.14 0.24 1.98
N ASN A 39 -6.13 -0.10 1.17
CA ASN A 39 -6.04 0.39 -0.20
C ASN A 39 -7.23 -0.06 -1.05
N ALA A 40 -7.65 -1.33 -0.91
CA ALA A 40 -8.83 -1.86 -1.57
C ALA A 40 -10.12 -1.16 -1.12
N ALA A 41 -10.27 -0.91 0.18
CA ALA A 41 -11.41 -0.19 0.74
C ALA A 41 -11.51 1.26 0.20
N LEU A 42 -10.38 1.98 0.15
CA LEU A 42 -10.31 3.32 -0.46
C LEU A 42 -10.66 3.28 -1.95
N GLY A 43 -10.20 2.27 -2.69
CA GLY A 43 -10.54 2.10 -4.10
C GLY A 43 -12.04 1.90 -4.32
N TRP A 44 -12.68 1.11 -3.46
CA TRP A 44 -14.14 0.90 -3.49
C TRP A 44 -14.92 2.19 -3.19
N ALA A 45 -14.45 2.99 -2.22
CA ALA A 45 -15.04 4.29 -1.89
C ALA A 45 -14.85 5.28 -3.05
N ARG A 46 -13.62 5.40 -3.58
CA ARG A 46 -13.28 6.28 -4.71
C ARG A 46 -14.12 5.99 -5.95
N ALA A 47 -14.43 4.72 -6.21
CA ALA A 47 -15.27 4.31 -7.34
C ALA A 47 -16.73 4.78 -7.25
N ARG A 48 -17.20 5.20 -6.07
CA ARG A 48 -18.56 5.71 -5.82
C ARG A 48 -18.66 7.23 -5.84
N LEU A 49 -17.52 7.93 -5.92
CA LEU A 49 -17.47 9.39 -5.94
C LEU A 49 -17.83 9.92 -7.33
N GLY A 50 -18.78 10.86 -7.36
CA GLY A 50 -19.23 11.60 -8.54
C GLY A 50 -18.37 12.81 -8.87
N GLU A 51 -18.73 13.56 -9.92
CA GLU A 51 -18.00 14.74 -10.39
C GLU A 51 -17.92 15.85 -9.32
N GLU A 52 -19.00 16.04 -8.56
CA GLU A 52 -19.08 16.99 -7.45
C GLU A 52 -18.06 16.72 -6.32
N THR A 53 -17.50 15.52 -6.27
CA THR A 53 -16.48 15.08 -5.30
C THR A 53 -15.11 14.84 -5.94
N GLY A 54 -14.83 15.45 -7.10
CA GLY A 54 -13.61 15.25 -7.88
C GLY A 54 -12.32 15.46 -7.06
N ASP A 55 -12.24 16.50 -6.24
CA ASP A 55 -11.06 16.76 -5.40
C ASP A 55 -10.80 15.63 -4.38
N VAL A 56 -11.85 15.13 -3.72
CA VAL A 56 -11.73 13.97 -2.81
C VAL A 56 -11.29 12.72 -3.56
N ARG A 57 -11.83 12.50 -4.77
CA ARG A 57 -11.47 11.37 -5.63
C ARG A 57 -9.97 11.39 -5.98
N ASP A 58 -9.43 12.57 -6.28
CA ASP A 58 -8.02 12.75 -6.64
C ASP A 58 -7.10 12.58 -5.43
N ARG A 59 -7.47 13.14 -4.27
CA ARG A 59 -6.75 12.93 -3.00
C ARG A 59 -6.70 11.45 -2.62
N LEU A 60 -7.81 10.72 -2.78
CA LEU A 60 -7.84 9.27 -2.56
C LEU A 60 -6.91 8.53 -3.52
N ALA A 61 -6.84 8.92 -4.80
CA ALA A 61 -5.92 8.30 -5.75
C ALA A 61 -4.45 8.50 -5.34
N VAL A 62 -4.11 9.69 -4.84
CA VAL A 62 -2.78 9.98 -4.29
C VAL A 62 -2.48 9.08 -3.08
N ILE A 63 -3.39 9.01 -2.11
CA ILE A 63 -3.24 8.16 -0.91
C ILE A 63 -3.05 6.69 -1.30
N GLN A 64 -3.82 6.17 -2.25
CA GLN A 64 -3.67 4.78 -2.72
C GLN A 64 -2.28 4.50 -3.35
N GLY A 65 -1.68 5.50 -4.00
CA GLY A 65 -0.31 5.41 -4.49
C GLY A 65 0.71 5.34 -3.36
N ASP A 66 0.54 6.18 -2.33
CA ASP A 66 1.41 6.15 -1.14
C ASP A 66 1.29 4.85 -0.35
N LEU A 67 0.07 4.30 -0.20
CA LEU A 67 -0.14 2.99 0.43
C LEU A 67 0.57 1.87 -0.32
N PHE A 68 0.62 1.91 -1.65
CA PHE A 68 1.41 0.98 -2.46
C PHE A 68 2.91 1.08 -2.15
N ALA A 69 3.42 2.32 -2.06
CA ALA A 69 4.81 2.55 -1.70
C ALA A 69 5.11 2.05 -0.27
N ILE A 70 4.25 2.38 0.70
CA ILE A 70 4.35 1.90 2.09
C ILE A 70 4.35 0.36 2.13
N GLY A 71 3.45 -0.29 1.40
CA GLY A 71 3.41 -1.75 1.28
C GLY A 71 4.72 -2.33 0.75
N ALA A 72 5.34 -1.71 -0.27
CA ALA A 72 6.64 -2.13 -0.78
C ALA A 72 7.75 -1.99 0.27
N HIS A 73 7.78 -0.89 1.03
CA HIS A 73 8.73 -0.71 2.13
C HIS A 73 8.54 -1.76 3.24
N LEU A 74 7.30 -2.02 3.65
CA LEU A 74 6.98 -3.02 4.67
C LEU A 74 7.34 -4.45 4.22
N ALA A 75 7.10 -4.77 2.96
CA ALA A 75 7.42 -6.07 2.37
C ALA A 75 8.93 -6.32 2.20
N THR A 76 9.78 -5.30 2.42
CA THR A 76 11.23 -5.37 2.20
C THR A 76 12.01 -5.48 3.51
N PRO A 77 12.71 -6.61 3.76
CA PRO A 77 13.55 -6.76 4.95
C PRO A 77 14.74 -5.79 5.00
N PRO A 78 15.25 -5.47 6.20
CA PRO A 78 16.54 -4.82 6.34
C PRO A 78 17.66 -5.59 5.63
N GLY A 79 18.53 -4.89 4.90
CA GLY A 79 19.64 -5.49 4.16
C GLY A 79 19.28 -6.14 2.82
N ALA A 80 18.01 -6.18 2.42
CA ALA A 80 17.62 -6.66 1.10
C ALA A 80 18.08 -5.69 0.01
N ARG A 81 18.68 -6.22 -1.07
CA ARG A 81 19.11 -5.42 -2.24
C ARG A 81 17.98 -4.64 -2.90
N ALA A 82 16.75 -5.13 -2.77
CA ALA A 82 15.58 -4.47 -3.34
C ALA A 82 15.29 -3.09 -2.73
N ARG A 83 15.90 -2.74 -1.59
CA ARG A 83 15.75 -1.42 -0.95
C ARG A 83 16.17 -0.27 -1.84
N ASP A 84 17.20 -0.47 -2.69
CA ASP A 84 17.72 0.57 -3.59
C ASP A 84 16.75 0.92 -4.72
N HIS A 85 15.69 0.13 -4.90
CA HIS A 85 14.68 0.28 -5.94
C HIS A 85 13.28 0.54 -5.37
N LEU A 86 13.17 0.84 -4.07
CA LEU A 86 11.88 1.13 -3.48
C LEU A 86 11.35 2.49 -3.95
N PRO A 87 10.03 2.59 -4.19
CA PRO A 87 9.42 3.88 -4.48
C PRO A 87 9.66 4.85 -3.30
N PRO A 88 9.94 6.13 -3.56
CA PRO A 88 10.13 7.10 -2.48
C PRO A 88 8.83 7.31 -1.72
N LEU A 89 8.93 7.55 -0.41
CA LEU A 89 7.81 8.01 0.40
C LEU A 89 7.87 9.54 0.50
N PRO A 90 6.79 10.26 0.17
CA PRO A 90 6.76 11.72 0.28
C PRO A 90 6.86 12.15 1.75
N ALA A 91 7.96 12.83 2.10
CA ALA A 91 8.25 13.24 3.47
C ALA A 91 7.21 14.23 4.03
N ASP A 92 6.61 15.05 3.16
CA ASP A 92 5.62 16.07 3.54
C ASP A 92 4.17 15.54 3.52
N ARG A 93 3.93 14.27 3.16
CA ARG A 93 2.57 13.71 3.12
C ARG A 93 1.78 13.91 4.42
N PRO A 94 2.34 13.70 5.62
CA PRO A 94 1.59 13.98 6.85
C PRO A 94 1.06 15.41 6.92
N ARG A 95 1.87 16.40 6.54
CA ARG A 95 1.47 17.82 6.51
C ARG A 95 0.41 18.10 5.45
N GLU A 96 0.51 17.46 4.29
CA GLU A 96 -0.51 17.56 3.24
C GLU A 96 -1.85 16.96 3.71
N LEU A 97 -1.82 15.82 4.43
CA LEU A 97 -3.01 15.22 5.02
C LEU A 97 -3.61 16.12 6.10
N GLU A 98 -2.79 16.71 6.97
CA GLU A 98 -3.22 17.70 7.97
C GLU A 98 -3.95 18.87 7.30
N ALA A 99 -3.37 19.44 6.23
CA ALA A 99 -4.01 20.53 5.48
C ALA A 99 -5.34 20.10 4.82
N TRP A 100 -5.46 18.85 4.36
CA TRP A 100 -6.72 18.34 3.81
C TRP A 100 -7.78 18.11 4.87
N ILE A 101 -7.38 17.73 6.09
CA ILE A 101 -8.26 17.60 7.25
C ILE A 101 -8.81 18.98 7.61
N ASP A 102 -7.94 19.98 7.79
CA ASP A 102 -8.34 21.35 8.11
C ASP A 102 -9.34 21.92 7.08
N ALA A 103 -9.07 21.67 5.79
CA ALA A 103 -9.96 22.12 4.71
C ALA A 103 -11.33 21.41 4.69
N ALA A 104 -11.44 20.20 5.26
CA ALA A 104 -12.70 19.45 5.33
C ALA A 104 -13.54 19.80 6.56
N GLU A 105 -12.97 20.45 7.56
CA GLU A 105 -13.67 20.92 8.77
C GLU A 105 -14.34 22.30 8.59
N THR A 106 -14.12 22.95 7.44
CA THR A 106 -14.63 24.29 7.11
C THR A 106 -15.82 24.22 6.15
#